data_AF-A0A349PLD5-F1
#
_entry.id   AF-A0A349PLD5-F1
#
_cell.length_a   1.000
_cell.length_b   1.000
_cell.length_c   1.000
_cell.angle_alpha   90.00
_cell.angle_beta   90.00
_cell.angle_gamma   90.00
#
_symmetry.space_group_name_H-M   'P 1'
#
loop_
_entity.id
_entity.type
_entity.pdbx_description
1 polymer ?
#
loop_
_entity_poly.entity_id
_entity_poly.type
_entity_poly.pdbx_seq_one_letter_code
_entity_poly.pdbx_strand_id
1 'polypeptide(L)'
;EKIKTVLNQDAPVSIAKGNAIAKGINEELDDLRAISTSGKEFLEGIEKRESERTGISSLKISFNNVFGYYIEVRNTHKDKVPSEWIRKQTLVSAERYITEELKEYETKILGAEEKIHKIEVELFEQLVSWIATYIKPVQMNANLVAQLDCLCSFTQLAIENKYVCPEIDDTTELEIKNGRHPVIEKQLPVGTPYIANDVFLDRETQQLIMITGPNMSGKSAILRQTALIVLLAQMGSFVPA
;
A
#
# COMPACT_ATOMS: atom_id res chain seq x y z
N GLU A 1 3.60 18.77 -5.96
CA GLU A 1 4.43 18.99 -7.16
C GLU A 1 5.67 18.11 -7.25
N LYS A 2 6.77 18.36 -6.51
CA LYS A 2 8.04 17.62 -6.72
C LYS A 2 7.93 16.09 -6.70
N ILE A 3 7.19 15.51 -5.74
CA ILE A 3 6.97 14.05 -5.70
C ILE A 3 6.24 13.57 -6.95
N LYS A 4 5.21 14.30 -7.39
CA LYS A 4 4.37 13.98 -8.56
C LYS A 4 5.13 14.08 -9.87
N THR A 5 6.11 14.98 -9.97
CA THR A 5 6.93 15.14 -11.17
C THR A 5 8.10 14.15 -11.20
N VAL A 6 8.71 13.85 -10.05
CA VAL A 6 9.92 13.01 -9.99
C VAL A 6 9.60 11.52 -10.11
N LEU A 7 8.49 11.05 -9.55
CA LEU A 7 8.12 9.64 -9.61
C LEU A 7 7.21 9.34 -10.79
N ASN A 8 7.42 8.19 -11.41
CA ASN A 8 6.50 7.64 -12.39
C ASN A 8 5.17 7.25 -11.69
N GLN A 9 4.03 7.50 -12.35
CA GLN A 9 2.72 7.14 -11.79
C GLN A 9 2.57 5.62 -11.61
N ASP A 10 3.16 4.85 -12.53
CA ASP A 10 3.18 3.39 -12.51
C ASP A 10 4.49 2.84 -11.91
N ALA A 11 5.13 3.61 -11.02
CA ALA A 11 6.35 3.17 -10.35
C ALA A 11 6.12 1.84 -9.61
N PRO A 12 7.06 0.87 -9.72
CA PRO A 12 6.90 -0.41 -9.07
C PRO A 12 7.04 -0.30 -7.54
N VAL A 13 6.55 -1.33 -6.85
CA VAL A 13 6.60 -1.45 -5.38
C VAL A 13 8.03 -1.37 -4.81
N SER A 14 9.05 -1.68 -5.62
CA SER A 14 10.45 -1.65 -5.21
C SER A 14 11.30 -0.93 -6.25
N ILE A 15 12.16 -0.02 -5.80
CA ILE A 15 13.15 0.68 -6.62
C ILE A 15 14.10 -0.28 -7.34
N ALA A 16 14.33 -1.48 -6.79
CA ALA A 16 15.15 -2.52 -7.40
C ALA A 16 14.58 -3.05 -8.72
N LYS A 17 13.28 -2.84 -8.98
CA LYS A 17 12.64 -3.20 -10.25
C LYS A 17 12.80 -2.13 -11.34
N GLY A 18 13.43 -1.00 -11.02
CA GLY A 18 13.64 0.13 -11.94
C GLY A 18 12.36 0.86 -12.34
N ASN A 19 12.45 1.77 -13.31
CA ASN A 19 11.32 2.54 -13.83
C ASN A 19 10.54 3.35 -12.77
N ALA A 20 11.19 3.70 -11.66
CA ALA A 20 10.54 4.46 -10.58
C ALA A 20 10.58 5.98 -10.84
N ILE A 21 11.64 6.47 -11.49
CA ILE A 21 11.82 7.89 -11.81
C ILE A 21 11.13 8.23 -13.13
N ALA A 22 10.37 9.32 -13.15
CA ALA A 22 9.68 9.81 -14.33
C ALA A 22 10.66 10.28 -15.43
N LYS A 23 10.18 10.30 -16.67
CA LYS A 23 10.91 10.86 -17.82
C LYS A 23 11.09 12.37 -17.67
N GLY A 24 12.21 12.91 -18.12
CA GLY A 24 12.53 14.34 -18.10
C GLY A 24 13.12 14.84 -16.77
N ILE A 25 13.41 13.94 -15.83
CA ILE A 25 14.04 14.28 -14.55
C ILE A 25 15.55 14.30 -14.64
N ASN A 26 16.12 13.44 -15.49
CA ASN A 26 17.55 13.34 -15.70
C ASN A 26 17.80 12.93 -17.15
N GLU A 27 18.52 13.77 -17.90
CA GLU A 27 18.79 13.57 -19.33
C GLU A 27 19.61 12.30 -19.57
N GLU A 28 20.64 12.05 -18.75
CA GLU A 28 21.48 10.84 -18.86
C GLU A 28 20.65 9.57 -18.65
N LEU A 29 19.73 9.56 -17.68
CA LEU A 29 18.82 8.45 -17.44
C LEU A 29 17.90 8.19 -18.63
N ASP A 30 17.37 9.26 -19.24
CA ASP A 30 16.49 9.15 -20.40
C ASP A 30 17.24 8.63 -21.64
N ASP A 31 18.47 9.08 -21.86
CA ASP A 31 19.34 8.61 -22.94
C ASP A 31 19.71 7.13 -22.75
N LEU A 32 20.08 6.73 -21.52
CA LEU A 32 20.38 5.33 -21.22
C LEU A 32 19.15 4.44 -21.39
N ARG A 33 17.96 4.92 -20.99
CA ARG A 33 16.69 4.20 -21.24
C ARG A 33 16.43 4.04 -22.73
N ALA A 34 16.66 5.07 -23.54
CA ALA A 34 16.53 4.96 -25.00
C ALA A 34 17.51 3.93 -25.59
N ILE A 35 18.75 3.85 -25.08
CA ILE A 35 19.73 2.82 -25.47
C ILE A 35 19.25 1.42 -25.08
N SER A 36 18.69 1.23 -23.88
CA SER A 36 18.16 -0.06 -23.44
C SER A 36 16.95 -0.51 -24.28
N THR A 37 16.01 0.41 -24.56
CA THR A 37 14.84 0.13 -25.41
C THR A 37 15.24 -0.21 -26.84
N SER A 38 16.09 0.60 -27.46
CA SER A 38 16.60 0.31 -28.82
C SER A 38 17.42 -0.98 -28.88
N GLY A 39 18.14 -1.32 -27.81
CA GLY A 39 18.81 -2.60 -27.67
C GLY A 39 17.84 -3.78 -27.69
N LYS A 40 16.69 -3.67 -27.03
CA LYS A 40 15.65 -4.71 -27.04
C LYS A 40 14.99 -4.86 -28.42
N GLU A 41 14.66 -3.76 -29.08
CA GLU A 41 14.17 -3.76 -30.46
C GLU A 41 15.18 -4.40 -31.43
N PHE A 42 16.48 -4.16 -31.20
CA PHE A 42 17.53 -4.78 -31.99
C PHE A 42 17.60 -6.31 -31.80
N LEU A 43 17.44 -6.79 -30.57
CA LEU A 43 17.35 -8.23 -30.28
C LEU A 43 16.16 -8.86 -31.00
N GLU A 44 14.99 -8.25 -30.98
CA GLU A 44 13.82 -8.71 -31.74
C GLU A 44 14.10 -8.77 -33.25
N GLY A 45 14.86 -7.79 -33.76
CA GLY A 45 15.32 -7.77 -35.15
C GLY A 45 16.28 -8.91 -35.50
N ILE A 46 17.21 -9.26 -34.60
CA ILE A 46 18.09 -10.43 -34.76
C ILE A 46 17.26 -11.71 -34.75
N GLU A 47 16.33 -11.86 -33.79
CA GLU A 47 15.48 -13.06 -33.67
C GLU A 47 14.75 -13.34 -34.99
N LYS A 48 14.13 -12.31 -35.58
CA LYS A 48 13.42 -12.43 -36.85
C LYS A 48 14.35 -12.77 -38.01
N ARG A 49 15.47 -12.05 -38.14
CA ARG A 49 16.46 -12.26 -39.22
C ARG A 49 17.03 -13.68 -39.18
N GLU A 50 17.41 -14.14 -38.00
CA GLU A 50 17.99 -15.47 -37.81
C GLU A 50 16.95 -16.58 -37.99
N SER A 51 15.71 -16.35 -37.57
CA SER A 51 14.60 -17.28 -37.81
C SER A 51 14.32 -17.48 -39.30
N GLU A 52 14.28 -16.38 -40.07
CA GLU A 52 14.11 -16.41 -41.54
C GLU A 52 15.30 -17.06 -42.24
N ARG A 53 16.53 -16.73 -41.82
CA ARG A 53 17.78 -17.24 -42.41
C ARG A 53 17.95 -18.75 -42.23
N THR A 54 17.64 -19.26 -41.04
CA THR A 54 17.83 -20.67 -40.67
C THR A 54 16.60 -21.54 -40.93
N GLY A 55 15.44 -20.92 -41.18
CA GLY A 55 14.15 -21.62 -41.29
C GLY A 55 13.72 -22.26 -39.97
N ILE A 56 14.16 -21.70 -38.84
CA ILE A 56 13.81 -22.15 -37.48
C ILE A 56 12.79 -21.16 -36.89
N SER A 57 11.50 -21.46 -37.07
CA SER A 57 10.41 -20.61 -36.56
C SER A 57 10.28 -20.60 -35.04
N SER A 58 10.88 -21.57 -34.35
CA SER A 58 10.88 -21.67 -32.88
C SER A 58 12.08 -21.00 -32.22
N LEU A 59 12.88 -20.24 -32.98
CA LEU A 59 14.06 -19.56 -32.47
C LEU A 59 13.61 -18.45 -31.52
N LYS A 60 14.18 -18.43 -30.31
CA LYS A 60 13.91 -17.39 -29.34
C LYS A 60 15.21 -16.90 -28.70
N ILE A 61 15.37 -15.58 -28.62
CA ILE A 61 16.42 -14.97 -27.82
C ILE A 61 15.91 -14.88 -26.38
N SER A 62 16.69 -15.39 -25.44
CA SER A 62 16.34 -15.39 -24.02
C SER A 62 17.53 -14.97 -23.18
N PHE A 63 17.27 -14.48 -21.98
CA PHE A 63 18.29 -14.02 -21.03
C PHE A 63 18.37 -14.95 -19.82
N ASN A 64 19.58 -15.20 -19.34
CA ASN A 64 19.80 -15.76 -18.01
C ASN A 64 21.01 -15.11 -17.32
N ASN A 65 21.08 -15.22 -15.99
CA ASN A 65 22.12 -14.56 -15.18
C ASN A 65 23.53 -15.17 -15.32
N VAL A 66 23.69 -16.33 -15.98
CA VAL A 66 24.97 -17.05 -16.05
C VAL A 66 25.69 -16.84 -17.38
N PHE A 67 24.93 -16.78 -18.47
CA PHE A 67 25.41 -16.74 -19.85
C PHE A 67 24.91 -15.53 -20.63
N GLY A 68 24.08 -14.68 -20.02
CA GLY A 68 23.57 -13.49 -20.67
C GLY A 68 22.45 -13.77 -21.67
N TYR A 69 22.45 -13.03 -22.78
CA TYR A 69 21.55 -13.26 -23.90
C TYR A 69 22.05 -14.43 -24.75
N TYR A 70 21.15 -15.37 -25.06
CA TYR A 70 21.44 -16.55 -25.86
C TYR A 70 20.29 -16.90 -26.80
N ILE A 71 20.61 -17.62 -27.87
CA ILE A 71 19.64 -18.20 -28.79
C ILE A 71 19.36 -19.64 -28.35
N GLU A 72 18.10 -19.97 -28.07
CA GLU A 72 17.69 -21.33 -27.75
C GLU A 72 17.15 -22.04 -29.00
N VAL A 73 17.73 -23.18 -29.34
CA VAL A 73 17.31 -24.01 -30.48
C VAL A 73 16.94 -25.40 -30.01
N ARG A 74 15.74 -25.87 -30.37
CA ARG A 74 15.30 -27.24 -30.07
C ARG A 74 16.18 -28.26 -30.80
N ASN A 75 16.41 -29.41 -30.19
CA ASN A 75 17.25 -30.47 -30.78
C ASN A 75 16.77 -30.92 -32.18
N THR A 76 15.47 -30.79 -32.49
CA THR A 76 14.88 -31.07 -33.80
C THR A 76 15.40 -30.18 -34.93
N HIS A 77 15.98 -29.03 -34.60
CA HIS A 77 16.50 -28.04 -35.56
C HIS A 77 18.01 -27.87 -35.46
N LYS A 78 18.69 -28.75 -34.71
CA LYS A 78 20.14 -28.66 -34.47
C LYS A 78 20.96 -28.67 -35.76
N ASP A 79 20.53 -29.46 -36.75
CA ASP A 79 21.23 -29.57 -38.04
C ASP A 79 21.11 -28.29 -38.90
N LYS A 80 20.20 -27.39 -38.55
CA LYS A 80 19.99 -26.10 -39.22
C LYS A 80 20.78 -24.95 -38.57
N VAL A 81 21.52 -25.24 -37.49
CA VAL A 81 22.29 -24.23 -36.77
C VAL A 81 23.55 -23.86 -37.58
N PRO A 82 23.76 -22.56 -37.87
CA PRO A 82 24.96 -22.10 -38.57
C PRO A 82 26.26 -22.37 -37.79
N SER A 83 27.36 -22.57 -38.50
CA SER A 83 28.66 -22.90 -37.86
C SER A 83 29.31 -21.71 -37.15
N GLU A 84 28.92 -20.48 -37.50
CA GLU A 84 29.37 -19.26 -36.83
C GLU A 84 28.79 -19.07 -35.42
N TRP A 85 27.79 -19.85 -35.02
CA TRP A 85 27.20 -19.77 -33.69
C TRP A 85 28.05 -20.53 -32.66
N ILE A 86 28.41 -19.84 -31.59
CA ILE A 86 29.23 -20.43 -30.52
C ILE A 86 28.32 -21.12 -29.52
N ARG A 87 28.39 -22.44 -29.43
CA ARG A 87 27.60 -23.23 -28.47
C ARG A 87 28.06 -22.96 -27.03
N LYS A 88 27.11 -22.69 -26.14
CA LYS A 88 27.36 -22.41 -24.71
C LYS A 88 26.90 -23.51 -23.77
N GLN A 89 25.73 -24.11 -24.02
CA GLN A 89 25.14 -25.10 -23.15
C GLN A 89 24.30 -26.10 -23.94
N THR A 90 24.33 -27.37 -23.54
CA THR A 90 23.43 -28.42 -24.05
C THR A 90 22.42 -28.80 -22.96
N LEU A 91 21.14 -28.76 -23.30
CA LEU A 91 20.02 -29.21 -22.47
C LEU A 91 19.45 -30.52 -23.04
N VAL A 92 18.57 -31.17 -22.28
CA VAL A 92 17.93 -32.44 -22.68
C VAL A 92 17.11 -32.27 -23.97
N SER A 93 16.49 -31.11 -24.18
CA SER A 93 15.59 -30.84 -25.31
C SER A 93 16.06 -29.73 -26.27
N ALA A 94 17.14 -29.02 -25.96
CA ALA A 94 17.61 -27.86 -26.71
C ALA A 94 19.11 -27.60 -26.55
N GLU A 95 19.69 -26.82 -27.46
CA GLU A 95 21.04 -26.27 -27.35
C GLU A 95 20.98 -24.73 -27.33
N ARG A 96 21.89 -24.13 -26.56
CA ARG A 96 22.01 -22.67 -26.41
C ARG A 96 23.27 -22.17 -27.10
N TYR A 97 23.13 -21.10 -27.88
CA TYR A 97 24.20 -20.50 -28.67
C TYR A 97 24.30 -19.00 -28.44
N ILE A 98 25.48 -18.44 -28.74
CA ILE A 98 25.73 -17.00 -28.76
C ILE A 98 26.39 -16.62 -30.09
N THR A 99 26.17 -15.39 -30.55
CA THR A 99 26.87 -14.78 -31.69
C THR A 99 27.73 -13.61 -31.19
N GLU A 100 28.74 -13.20 -31.95
CA GLU A 100 29.55 -12.04 -31.59
C GLU A 100 28.70 -10.77 -31.52
N GLU A 101 27.76 -10.61 -32.47
CA GLU A 101 26.77 -9.52 -32.48
C GLU A 101 25.94 -9.49 -31.19
N LEU A 102 25.42 -10.65 -30.73
CA LEU A 102 24.67 -10.73 -29.47
C LEU A 102 25.49 -10.30 -28.26
N LYS A 103 26.76 -10.66 -28.23
CA LYS A 103 27.67 -10.36 -27.11
C LYS A 103 28.02 -8.87 -27.02
N GLU A 104 28.20 -8.20 -28.16
CA GLU A 104 28.41 -6.75 -28.21
C GLU A 104 27.19 -6.00 -27.67
N TYR A 105 25.99 -6.39 -28.12
CA TYR A 105 24.75 -5.77 -27.65
C TYR A 105 24.42 -6.09 -26.19
N GLU A 106 24.70 -7.32 -25.73
CA GLU A 106 24.59 -7.69 -24.32
C GLU A 106 25.41 -6.74 -23.45
N THR A 107 26.69 -6.52 -23.81
CA THR A 107 27.58 -5.63 -23.05
C THR A 107 27.02 -4.21 -22.99
N LYS A 108 26.48 -3.71 -24.11
CA LYS A 108 25.87 -2.38 -24.20
C LYS A 108 24.58 -2.26 -23.38
N ILE A 109 23.71 -3.25 -23.43
CA ILE A 109 22.43 -3.28 -22.71
C ILE A 109 22.66 -3.42 -21.21
N LEU A 110 23.45 -4.41 -20.78
CA LEU A 110 23.71 -4.63 -19.35
C LEU A 110 24.45 -3.46 -18.71
N GLY A 111 25.43 -2.88 -19.42
CA GLY A 111 26.11 -1.67 -18.95
C GLY A 111 25.18 -0.44 -18.85
N ALA A 112 24.19 -0.33 -19.74
CA ALA A 112 23.17 0.71 -19.64
C ALA A 112 22.21 0.43 -18.47
N GLU A 113 21.72 -0.80 -18.31
CA GLU A 113 20.80 -1.19 -17.23
C GLU A 113 21.42 -0.99 -15.84
N GLU A 114 22.71 -1.32 -15.65
CA GLU A 114 23.41 -1.07 -14.39
C GLU A 114 23.51 0.42 -14.06
N LYS A 115 23.84 1.25 -15.06
CA LYS A 115 23.90 2.72 -14.88
C LYS A 115 22.52 3.33 -14.63
N ILE A 116 21.50 2.89 -15.36
CA ILE A 116 20.10 3.28 -15.13
C ILE A 116 19.73 3.00 -13.68
N HIS A 117 20.00 1.79 -13.20
CA HIS A 117 19.65 1.41 -11.84
C HIS A 117 20.36 2.29 -10.80
N LYS A 118 21.66 2.55 -10.98
CA LYS A 118 22.44 3.40 -10.10
C LYS A 118 21.88 4.84 -10.04
N ILE A 119 21.59 5.44 -11.20
CA ILE A 119 21.05 6.80 -11.29
C ILE A 119 19.64 6.86 -10.67
N GLU A 120 18.79 5.86 -10.93
CA GLU A 120 17.45 5.82 -10.33
C GLU A 120 17.49 5.75 -8.81
N VAL A 121 18.36 4.90 -8.24
CA VAL A 121 18.53 4.79 -6.79
C VAL A 121 19.01 6.11 -6.21
N GLU A 122 20.02 6.74 -6.83
CA GLU A 122 20.54 8.02 -6.37
C GLU A 122 19.48 9.12 -6.40
N LEU A 123 18.73 9.27 -7.49
CA LEU A 123 17.65 10.25 -7.61
C LEU A 123 16.53 9.99 -6.60
N PHE A 124 16.22 8.71 -6.34
CA PHE A 124 15.24 8.34 -5.34
C PHE A 124 15.71 8.70 -3.92
N GLU A 125 16.97 8.41 -3.57
CA GLU A 125 17.56 8.79 -2.29
C GLU A 125 17.59 10.30 -2.08
N GLN A 126 17.93 11.07 -3.13
CA GLN A 126 17.86 12.53 -3.11
C GLN A 126 16.42 13.02 -2.87
N LEU A 127 15.42 12.38 -3.48
CA LEU A 127 14.01 12.70 -3.24
C LEU A 127 13.63 12.39 -1.77
N VAL A 128 14.02 11.23 -1.24
CA VAL A 128 13.74 10.84 0.15
C VAL A 128 14.38 11.82 1.13
N SER A 129 15.65 12.19 0.92
CA SER A 129 16.36 13.20 1.72
C SER A 129 15.64 14.54 1.69
N TRP A 130 15.18 14.96 0.51
CA TRP A 130 14.39 16.18 0.36
C TRP A 130 13.04 16.08 1.11
N ILE A 131 12.31 14.96 1.03
CA ILE A 131 11.05 14.74 1.77
C ILE A 131 11.30 14.78 3.28
N ALA A 132 12.40 14.20 3.76
CA ALA A 132 12.74 14.14 5.19
C ALA A 132 12.85 15.54 5.81
N THR A 133 13.22 16.57 5.04
CA THR A 133 13.22 17.97 5.52
C THR A 133 11.83 18.50 5.91
N TYR A 134 10.76 17.87 5.41
CA TYR A 134 9.36 18.23 5.69
C TYR A 134 8.69 17.33 6.74
N ILE A 135 9.44 16.49 7.45
CA ILE A 135 8.85 15.49 8.36
C ILE A 135 7.96 16.11 9.44
N LYS A 136 8.37 17.26 10.01
CA LYS A 136 7.61 17.96 11.05
C LYS A 136 6.26 18.46 10.53
N PRO A 137 6.19 19.26 9.44
CA PRO A 137 4.92 19.64 8.82
C PRO A 137 4.02 18.45 8.45
N VAL A 138 4.60 17.38 7.89
CA VAL A 138 3.84 16.18 7.49
C VAL A 138 3.20 15.50 8.71
N GLN A 139 3.96 15.30 9.79
CA GLN A 139 3.44 14.72 11.03
C GLN A 139 2.37 15.61 11.67
N MET A 140 2.57 16.92 11.67
CA MET A 140 1.56 17.87 12.17
C MET A 140 0.27 17.75 11.38
N ASN A 141 0.34 17.76 10.05
CA ASN A 141 -0.84 17.60 9.20
C ASN A 141 -1.52 16.25 9.40
N ALA A 142 -0.75 15.16 9.53
CA ALA A 142 -1.30 13.83 9.81
C ALA A 142 -2.08 13.80 11.13
N ASN A 143 -1.54 14.40 12.19
CA ASN A 143 -2.24 14.51 13.48
C ASN A 143 -3.51 15.34 13.39
N LEU A 144 -3.49 16.47 12.68
CA LEU A 144 -4.68 17.31 12.49
C LEU A 144 -5.76 16.58 11.69
N VAL A 145 -5.38 15.86 10.62
CA VAL A 145 -6.32 15.04 9.84
C VAL A 145 -6.90 13.93 10.71
N ALA A 146 -6.10 13.24 11.51
CA ALA A 146 -6.58 12.20 12.43
C ALA A 146 -7.55 12.75 13.49
N GLN A 147 -7.29 13.94 14.03
CA GLN A 147 -8.20 14.60 14.97
C GLN A 147 -9.53 14.95 14.29
N LEU A 148 -9.48 15.53 13.08
CA LEU A 148 -10.68 15.84 12.30
C LEU A 148 -11.49 14.59 11.99
N ASP A 149 -10.84 13.49 11.57
CA ASP A 149 -11.49 12.22 11.30
C ASP A 149 -12.22 11.66 12.53
N CYS A 150 -11.59 11.71 13.69
CA CYS A 150 -12.19 11.30 14.96
C CYS A 150 -13.40 12.16 15.34
N LEU A 151 -13.29 13.49 15.27
CA LEU A 151 -14.38 14.42 15.61
C LEU A 151 -15.56 14.31 14.62
N CYS A 152 -15.26 14.13 13.33
CA CYS A 152 -16.27 13.86 12.31
C CYS A 152 -17.00 12.54 12.61
N SER A 153 -16.25 11.50 12.99
CA SER A 153 -16.83 10.20 13.37
C SER A 153 -17.74 10.32 14.60
N PHE A 154 -17.36 11.09 15.63
CA PHE A 154 -18.22 11.36 16.78
C PHE A 154 -19.50 12.11 16.37
N THR A 155 -19.37 13.11 15.50
CA THR A 155 -20.53 13.89 15.02
C THR A 155 -21.49 13.03 14.21
N GLN A 156 -20.98 12.21 13.29
CA GLN A 156 -21.79 11.28 12.50
C GLN A 156 -22.52 10.30 13.41
N LEU A 157 -21.80 9.68 14.36
CA LEU A 157 -22.38 8.75 15.33
C LEU A 157 -23.48 9.43 16.16
N ALA A 158 -23.26 10.67 16.56
CA ALA A 158 -24.23 11.42 17.34
C ALA A 158 -25.52 11.70 16.57
N ILE A 159 -25.42 12.06 15.29
CA ILE A 159 -26.59 12.31 14.43
C ILE A 159 -27.35 11.00 14.18
N GLU A 160 -26.64 9.94 13.78
CA GLU A 160 -27.25 8.65 13.43
C GLU A 160 -27.95 7.99 14.63
N ASN A 161 -27.36 8.13 15.83
CA ASN A 161 -27.84 7.46 17.04
C ASN A 161 -28.56 8.38 18.01
N LYS A 162 -28.76 9.64 17.62
CA LYS A 162 -29.39 10.69 18.44
C LYS A 162 -28.70 10.81 19.80
N TYR A 163 -27.38 10.94 19.81
CA TYR A 163 -26.64 11.23 21.03
C TYR A 163 -26.69 12.73 21.32
N VAL A 164 -26.57 13.09 22.59
CA VAL A 164 -26.65 14.47 23.05
C VAL A 164 -25.30 14.94 23.57
N CYS A 165 -25.07 16.25 23.51
CA CYS A 165 -23.88 16.85 24.10
C CYS A 165 -24.05 16.82 25.63
N PRO A 166 -23.15 16.17 26.38
CA PRO A 166 -23.24 16.16 27.84
C PRO A 166 -22.94 17.55 28.40
N GLU A 167 -23.62 17.93 29.48
CA GLU A 167 -23.26 19.09 30.28
C GLU A 167 -22.19 18.68 31.30
N ILE A 168 -21.11 19.46 31.39
CA ILE A 168 -19.99 19.20 32.32
C ILE A 168 -19.78 20.47 33.12
N ASP A 169 -19.79 20.33 34.45
CA ASP A 169 -19.53 21.41 35.40
C ASP A 169 -18.54 20.96 36.49
N ASP A 170 -18.27 21.84 37.46
CA ASP A 170 -17.34 21.59 38.57
C ASP A 170 -18.02 20.88 39.77
N THR A 171 -19.26 20.43 39.61
CA THR A 171 -19.96 19.69 40.67
C THR A 171 -19.48 18.24 40.73
N THR A 172 -20.04 17.48 41.67
CA THR A 172 -19.75 16.04 41.78
C THR A 172 -20.98 15.19 41.47
N GLU A 173 -21.97 15.81 40.83
CA GLU A 173 -23.22 15.18 40.45
C GLU A 173 -23.05 14.42 39.13
N LEU A 174 -23.68 13.25 39.04
CA LEU A 174 -23.83 12.49 37.81
C LEU A 174 -25.32 12.26 37.60
N GLU A 175 -25.90 13.05 36.71
CA GLU A 175 -27.28 12.87 36.25
C GLU A 175 -27.28 12.38 34.81
N ILE A 176 -27.86 11.19 34.58
CA ILE A 176 -28.10 10.61 33.27
C ILE A 176 -29.61 10.44 33.14
N LYS A 177 -30.21 11.09 32.14
CA LYS A 177 -31.63 10.92 31.77
C LYS A 177 -31.71 10.05 30.54
N ASN A 178 -32.66 9.12 30.49
CA ASN A 178 -32.89 8.22 29.35
C ASN A 178 -31.60 7.60 28.77
N GLY A 179 -30.66 7.23 29.64
CA GLY A 179 -29.39 6.66 29.21
C GLY A 179 -29.59 5.32 28.52
N ARG A 180 -28.80 5.07 27.47
CA ARG A 180 -28.79 3.84 26.67
C ARG A 180 -27.38 3.26 26.61
N HIS A 181 -27.28 1.94 26.55
CA HIS A 181 -25.98 1.29 26.41
C HIS A 181 -25.55 1.31 24.93
N PRO A 182 -24.44 2.00 24.57
CA PRO A 182 -24.10 2.32 23.17
C PRO A 182 -23.85 1.09 22.29
N VAL A 183 -23.39 -0.02 22.87
CA VAL A 183 -23.19 -1.29 22.16
C VAL A 183 -24.47 -2.15 22.11
N ILE A 184 -25.14 -2.35 23.24
CA ILE A 184 -26.28 -3.27 23.33
C ILE A 184 -27.46 -2.72 22.51
N GLU A 185 -27.69 -1.40 22.48
CA GLU A 185 -28.78 -0.82 21.69
C GLU A 185 -28.70 -1.15 20.19
N LYS A 186 -27.48 -1.41 19.68
CA LYS A 186 -27.24 -1.81 18.28
C LYS A 186 -27.28 -3.31 18.04
N GLN A 187 -27.26 -4.12 19.09
CA GLN A 187 -27.27 -5.59 19.01
C GLN A 187 -28.68 -6.19 19.17
N LEU A 188 -29.67 -5.36 19.50
CA LEU A 188 -31.05 -5.82 19.63
C LEU A 188 -31.64 -6.21 18.27
N PRO A 189 -32.55 -7.22 18.23
CA PRO A 189 -33.25 -7.58 17.00
C PRO A 189 -33.99 -6.38 16.39
N VAL A 190 -34.07 -6.34 15.06
CA VAL A 190 -34.78 -5.29 14.32
C VAL A 190 -36.21 -5.14 14.87
N GLY A 191 -36.59 -3.92 15.22
CA GLY A 191 -37.89 -3.59 15.79
C GLY A 191 -37.99 -3.71 17.32
N THR A 192 -36.95 -4.20 18.00
CA THR A 192 -36.90 -4.23 19.47
C THR A 192 -36.23 -2.96 20.00
N PRO A 193 -36.95 -2.03 20.66
CA PRO A 193 -36.33 -0.84 21.24
C PRO A 193 -35.51 -1.20 22.49
N TYR A 194 -34.39 -0.50 22.71
CA TYR A 194 -33.67 -0.54 23.98
C TYR A 194 -34.43 0.27 25.03
N ILE A 195 -34.56 -0.28 26.24
CA ILE A 195 -35.21 0.41 27.37
C ILE A 195 -34.18 1.31 28.07
N ALA A 196 -34.36 2.61 27.93
CA ALA A 196 -33.52 3.63 28.53
C ALA A 196 -33.70 3.69 30.06
N ASN A 197 -32.66 4.13 30.79
CA ASN A 197 -32.68 4.21 32.26
C ASN A 197 -32.07 5.52 32.75
N ASP A 198 -32.67 6.07 33.80
CA ASP A 198 -32.14 7.22 34.52
C ASP A 198 -31.16 6.76 35.60
N VAL A 199 -30.09 7.55 35.83
CA VAL A 199 -29.13 7.34 36.91
C VAL A 199 -28.79 8.69 37.53
N PHE A 200 -28.88 8.78 38.86
CA PHE A 200 -28.45 9.95 39.62
C PHE A 200 -27.47 9.51 40.71
N LEU A 201 -26.33 10.19 40.83
CA LEU A 201 -25.38 10.02 41.92
C LEU A 201 -24.85 11.40 42.33
N ASP A 202 -24.65 11.62 43.63
CA ASP A 202 -24.00 12.81 44.15
C ASP A 202 -23.14 12.45 45.37
N ARG A 203 -22.56 13.45 46.04
CA ARG A 203 -21.82 13.26 47.29
C ARG A 203 -22.64 13.49 48.55
N GLU A 204 -23.84 14.04 48.47
CA GLU A 204 -24.60 14.46 49.65
C GLU A 204 -25.76 13.51 49.98
N THR A 205 -26.52 13.10 48.96
CA THR A 205 -27.78 12.37 49.12
C THR A 205 -27.70 10.92 48.65
N GLN A 206 -26.98 10.62 47.56
CA GLN A 206 -26.94 9.32 46.91
C GLN A 206 -25.56 8.99 46.32
N GLN A 207 -24.65 8.53 47.18
CA GLN A 207 -23.30 8.07 46.77
C GLN A 207 -23.28 6.62 46.26
N LEU A 208 -24.24 5.79 46.68
CA LEU A 208 -24.28 4.36 46.42
C LEU A 208 -25.68 3.95 45.97
N ILE A 209 -25.76 3.20 44.87
CA ILE A 209 -27.01 2.61 44.39
C ILE A 209 -26.96 1.10 44.61
N MET A 210 -27.95 0.56 45.31
CA MET A 210 -28.15 -0.87 45.48
C MET A 210 -29.07 -1.40 44.37
N ILE A 211 -28.49 -2.00 43.34
CA ILE A 211 -29.25 -2.57 42.21
C ILE A 211 -29.57 -4.04 42.50
N THR A 212 -30.85 -4.34 42.74
CA THR A 212 -31.36 -5.71 42.93
C THR A 212 -32.34 -6.09 41.82
N GLY A 213 -32.51 -7.39 41.57
CA GLY A 213 -33.41 -7.90 40.52
C GLY A 213 -33.05 -9.30 40.05
N PRO A 214 -33.93 -9.99 39.31
CA PRO A 214 -33.71 -11.34 38.82
C PRO A 214 -32.55 -11.42 37.83
N ASN A 215 -32.04 -12.63 37.55
CA ASN A 215 -31.02 -12.81 36.52
C ASN A 215 -31.54 -12.33 35.15
N MET A 216 -30.63 -11.83 34.31
CA MET A 216 -30.94 -11.26 32.98
C MET A 216 -31.81 -9.99 32.99
N SER A 217 -32.08 -9.37 34.15
CA SER A 217 -32.87 -8.13 34.25
C SER A 217 -32.12 -6.84 33.88
N GLY A 218 -31.01 -6.91 33.14
CA GLY A 218 -30.26 -5.72 32.73
C GLY A 218 -29.36 -5.05 33.78
N LYS A 219 -29.19 -5.62 34.99
CA LYS A 219 -28.36 -5.03 36.06
C LYS A 219 -26.93 -4.68 35.59
N SER A 220 -26.26 -5.62 34.94
CA SER A 220 -24.90 -5.41 34.40
C SER A 220 -24.88 -4.51 33.16
N ALA A 221 -26.02 -4.31 32.50
CA ALA A 221 -26.13 -3.36 31.39
C ALA A 221 -26.14 -1.92 31.92
N ILE A 222 -26.92 -1.64 32.97
CA ILE A 222 -26.94 -0.31 33.62
C ILE A 222 -25.54 0.08 34.14
N LEU A 223 -24.86 -0.81 34.87
CA LEU A 223 -23.52 -0.51 35.39
C LEU A 223 -22.51 -0.16 34.29
N ARG A 224 -22.49 -0.94 33.19
CA ARG A 224 -21.59 -0.69 32.06
C ARG A 224 -22.01 0.53 31.26
N GLN A 225 -23.30 0.73 31.08
CA GLN A 225 -23.87 1.91 30.41
C GLN A 225 -23.40 3.19 31.11
N THR A 226 -23.57 3.28 32.43
CA THR A 226 -23.15 4.46 33.21
C THR A 226 -21.66 4.73 33.01
N ALA A 227 -20.81 3.71 33.14
CA ALA A 227 -19.36 3.87 32.95
C ALA A 227 -18.98 4.29 31.52
N LEU A 228 -19.64 3.73 30.50
CA LEU A 228 -19.38 4.05 29.09
C LEU A 228 -19.86 5.46 28.73
N ILE A 229 -21.00 5.91 29.27
CA ILE A 229 -21.49 7.28 29.09
C ILE A 229 -20.49 8.29 29.67
N VAL A 230 -20.00 8.05 30.90
CA VAL A 230 -18.98 8.90 31.53
C VAL A 230 -17.69 8.91 30.71
N LEU A 231 -17.25 7.75 30.22
CA LEU A 231 -16.06 7.64 29.39
C LEU A 231 -16.20 8.43 28.08
N LEU A 232 -17.34 8.31 27.39
CA LEU A 232 -17.60 9.06 26.16
C LEU A 232 -17.63 10.58 26.41
N ALA A 233 -18.26 11.02 27.50
CA ALA A 233 -18.29 12.43 27.87
C ALA A 233 -16.87 12.98 28.11
N GLN A 234 -16.04 12.27 28.88
CA GLN A 234 -14.66 12.67 29.19
C GLN A 234 -13.72 12.61 27.97
N MET A 235 -14.07 11.81 26.96
CA MET A 235 -13.36 11.78 25.68
C MET A 235 -13.75 12.94 24.74
N GLY A 236 -14.77 13.74 25.10
CA GLY A 236 -15.29 14.83 24.26
C GLY A 236 -16.29 14.37 23.20
N SER A 237 -16.86 13.18 23.34
CA SER A 237 -17.94 12.67 22.47
C SER A 237 -19.32 13.07 23.00
N PHE A 238 -20.31 13.02 22.11
CA PHE A 238 -21.71 13.01 22.50
C PHE A 238 -22.04 11.66 23.15
N VAL A 239 -23.07 11.64 24.01
CA VAL A 239 -23.44 10.49 24.83
C VAL A 239 -24.82 9.92 24.47
N PRO A 240 -25.03 8.59 24.62
CA PRO A 240 -26.31 7.93 24.38
C PRO A 240 -27.33 8.19 25.50
N ALA A 241 -27.74 9.44 25.68
CA ALA A 241 -28.73 9.90 26.65
C ALA A 241 -29.68 10.92 26.00
#